data_AF-A0A7S2NME7-F1
#
_entry.id   AF-A0A7S2NME7-F1
#
_cell.length_a   1.000
_cell.length_b   1.000
_cell.length_c   1.000
_cell.angle_alpha   90.00
_cell.angle_beta   90.00
_cell.angle_gamma   90.00
#
_symmetry.space_group_name_H-M   'P 1'
#
loop_
_entity.id
_entity.type
_entity.pdbx_description
1 polymer ?
#
loop_
_entity_poly.entity_id
_entity_poly.type
_entity_poly.pdbx_seq_one_letter_code
_entity_poly.pdbx_strand_id
1 'polypeptide(L)'
;KAKQLAEVRRKAEEARKKAQEAAKKKKEEEEAAKKAKEEGKSEEKAEEKKEQKEEDQKDDKKEEDASMDDDEKKEEKKDEPVEEEEEEEKEPPKVELTDEEKNTWFAPRTAPDMKDRDVAESFANFTVPSADEGFDEVKFAWAKDSDAKAYLRNKVLEKKKVTRVENLKPSPWFKEKVAEWKKLFGEWQKKLEEFKASPAQKAKAAKKKDDDKEDAAAGDLFAVENVSDVGAGVPLYKDFEFGDWALLQLRFELYMLQAAFKKDVNDPDRPGIPESHFTFYFSRYFSKQLVPKNFGVTSLAELTKMVKDTAVWEDGILGTPVVVDAADDLPYLVKLAEQHRRERQRRIDAGDETARLKVTPQALVTPAPA
;
A
#
# COMPACT_ATOMS: atom_id res chain seq x y z
N LYS A 1 -17.22 31.99 18.29
CA LYS A 1 -17.51 30.58 17.97
C LYS A 1 -18.03 30.39 16.54
N ALA A 2 -19.31 30.60 16.19
CA ALA A 2 -19.82 30.36 14.83
C ALA A 2 -19.01 31.03 13.68
N LYS A 3 -18.68 32.33 13.80
CA LYS A 3 -17.85 33.04 12.79
C LYS A 3 -16.43 32.45 12.63
N GLN A 4 -15.82 31.95 13.70
CA GLN A 4 -14.49 31.31 13.65
C GLN A 4 -14.56 29.93 12.97
N LEU A 5 -15.62 29.16 13.22
CA LEU A 5 -15.83 27.86 12.55
C LEU A 5 -16.05 28.04 11.04
N ALA A 6 -16.81 29.07 10.63
CA ALA A 6 -16.99 29.42 9.23
C ALA A 6 -15.66 29.86 8.56
N GLU A 7 -14.82 30.64 9.27
CA GLU A 7 -13.51 31.05 8.75
C GLU A 7 -12.54 29.87 8.60
N VAL A 8 -12.54 28.93 9.55
CA VAL A 8 -11.74 27.69 9.47
C VAL A 8 -12.22 26.82 8.30
N ARG A 9 -13.53 26.66 8.10
CA ARG A 9 -14.08 25.95 6.93
C ARG A 9 -13.67 26.61 5.61
N ARG A 10 -13.75 27.94 5.51
CA ARG A 10 -13.31 28.70 4.32
C ARG A 10 -11.83 28.49 4.01
N LYS A 11 -10.97 28.50 5.04
CA LYS A 11 -9.52 28.22 4.89
C LYS A 11 -9.25 26.77 4.50
N ALA A 12 -10.01 25.81 5.03
CA ALA A 12 -9.89 24.40 4.65
C ALA A 12 -10.33 24.14 3.20
N GLU A 13 -11.37 24.83 2.72
CA GLU A 13 -11.84 24.75 1.34
C GLU A 13 -10.84 25.40 0.36
N GLU A 14 -10.29 26.57 0.70
CA GLU A 14 -9.19 27.20 -0.07
C GLU A 14 -7.94 26.30 -0.12
N ALA A 15 -7.59 25.63 0.99
CA ALA A 15 -6.48 24.67 1.03
C ALA A 15 -6.74 23.43 0.16
N ARG A 16 -7.96 22.87 0.22
CA ARG A 16 -8.38 21.74 -0.62
C ARG A 16 -8.34 22.09 -2.10
N LYS A 17 -8.81 23.28 -2.49
CA LYS A 17 -8.76 23.75 -3.88
C LYS A 17 -7.32 23.91 -4.37
N LYS A 18 -6.43 24.51 -3.58
CA LYS A 18 -5.00 24.62 -3.89
C LYS A 18 -4.31 23.25 -4.00
N ALA A 19 -4.66 22.29 -3.14
CA ALA A 19 -4.14 20.92 -3.22
C ALA A 19 -4.61 20.20 -4.49
N GLN A 20 -5.86 20.39 -4.91
CA GLN A 20 -6.40 19.84 -6.17
C GLN A 20 -5.76 20.48 -7.40
N GLU A 21 -5.54 21.80 -7.41
CA GLU A 21 -4.82 22.50 -8.48
C GLU A 21 -3.35 22.05 -8.58
N ALA A 22 -2.66 21.89 -7.44
CA ALA A 22 -1.29 21.37 -7.41
C ALA A 22 -1.21 19.90 -7.89
N ALA A 23 -2.16 19.05 -7.49
CA ALA A 23 -2.24 17.66 -7.96
C ALA A 23 -2.55 17.56 -9.46
N LYS A 24 -3.40 18.44 -9.99
CA LYS A 24 -3.66 18.54 -11.43
C LYS A 24 -2.42 18.97 -12.20
N LYS A 25 -1.72 20.01 -11.74
CA LYS A 25 -0.47 20.48 -12.35
C LYS A 25 0.62 19.40 -12.34
N LYS A 26 0.77 18.67 -11.21
CA LYS A 26 1.74 17.57 -11.11
C LYS A 26 1.42 16.42 -12.09
N LYS A 27 0.14 16.11 -12.33
CA LYS A 27 -0.26 15.14 -13.36
C LYS A 27 0.01 15.64 -14.78
N GLU A 28 -0.25 16.91 -15.07
CA GLU A 28 0.07 17.53 -16.36
C GLU A 28 1.58 17.53 -16.64
N GLU A 29 2.40 17.81 -15.61
CA GLU A 29 3.87 17.72 -15.68
C GLU A 29 4.36 16.27 -15.88
N GLU A 30 3.75 15.28 -15.21
CA GLU A 30 4.11 13.86 -15.38
C GLU A 30 3.69 13.32 -16.76
N GLU A 31 2.54 13.76 -17.30
CA GLU A 31 2.07 13.39 -18.63
C GLU A 31 2.93 14.03 -19.73
N ALA A 32 3.35 15.29 -19.55
CA ALA A 32 4.33 15.95 -20.43
C ALA A 32 5.69 15.25 -20.39
N ALA A 33 6.18 14.86 -19.21
CA ALA A 33 7.43 14.11 -19.07
C ALA A 33 7.36 12.70 -19.68
N LYS A 34 6.19 12.06 -19.71
CA LYS A 34 5.97 10.79 -20.42
C LYS A 34 6.00 10.97 -21.94
N LYS A 35 5.32 11.99 -22.47
CA LYS A 35 5.36 12.30 -23.92
C LYS A 35 6.77 12.63 -24.41
N ALA A 36 7.53 13.45 -23.66
CA ALA A 36 8.92 13.75 -23.99
C ALA A 36 9.83 12.49 -24.00
N LYS A 37 9.58 11.51 -23.11
CA LYS A 37 10.29 10.21 -23.13
C LYS A 37 9.85 9.29 -24.26
N GLU A 38 8.61 9.39 -24.72
CA GLU A 38 8.07 8.57 -25.80
C GLU A 38 8.53 9.09 -27.18
N GLU A 39 8.65 10.41 -27.33
CA GLU A 39 9.27 11.05 -28.51
C GLU A 39 10.77 10.72 -28.61
N GLY A 40 11.56 10.88 -27.54
CA GLY A 40 13.00 10.54 -27.56
C GLY A 40 13.30 9.07 -27.88
N LYS A 41 12.41 8.15 -27.47
CA LYS A 41 12.54 6.72 -27.77
C LYS A 41 12.19 6.36 -29.22
N SER A 42 11.69 7.32 -30.00
CA SER A 42 11.44 7.16 -31.44
C SER A 42 12.66 7.53 -32.30
N GLU A 43 13.54 8.42 -31.82
CA GLU A 43 14.80 8.76 -32.49
C GLU A 43 15.87 7.68 -32.23
N GLU A 44 16.00 7.19 -31.00
CA GLU A 44 16.95 6.13 -30.62
C GLU A 44 16.72 4.83 -31.44
N LYS A 45 15.45 4.48 -31.70
CA LYS A 45 15.06 3.33 -32.56
C LYS A 45 15.27 3.53 -34.06
N ALA A 46 15.57 4.74 -34.51
CA ALA A 46 15.93 5.02 -35.91
C ALA A 46 17.43 4.87 -36.16
N GLU A 47 18.25 5.03 -35.11
CA GLU A 47 19.71 4.93 -35.16
C GLU A 47 20.16 3.46 -35.01
N GLU A 48 19.62 2.73 -34.03
CA GLU A 48 19.88 1.29 -33.79
C GLU A 48 19.54 0.41 -35.02
N LYS A 49 18.57 0.83 -35.84
CA LYS A 49 18.18 0.15 -37.09
C LYS A 49 19.09 0.41 -38.28
N LYS A 50 20.14 1.22 -38.10
CA LYS A 50 21.07 1.63 -39.16
C LYS A 50 22.41 0.91 -39.05
N GLU A 51 22.88 0.61 -37.83
CA GLU A 51 24.08 -0.22 -37.60
C GLU A 51 23.82 -1.70 -37.86
N GLN A 52 22.64 -2.22 -37.48
CA GLN A 52 22.27 -3.63 -37.61
C GLN A 52 22.03 -4.11 -39.07
N LYS A 53 22.55 -3.38 -40.07
CA LYS A 53 22.42 -3.68 -41.50
C LYS A 53 23.76 -3.72 -42.26
N GLU A 54 24.89 -3.49 -41.58
CA GLU A 54 26.24 -3.59 -42.19
C GLU A 54 27.01 -4.88 -41.82
N GLU A 55 26.68 -5.58 -40.72
CA GLU A 55 27.36 -6.84 -40.36
C GLU A 55 26.81 -8.10 -41.06
N ASP A 56 25.52 -8.12 -41.41
CA ASP A 56 24.77 -9.34 -41.79
C ASP A 56 24.98 -9.77 -43.26
N GLN A 57 26.19 -9.57 -43.81
CA GLN A 57 26.52 -9.86 -45.21
C GLN A 57 27.90 -10.49 -45.42
N LYS A 58 28.47 -11.17 -44.41
CA LYS A 58 29.84 -11.68 -44.49
C LYS A 58 30.20 -12.99 -43.78
N ASP A 59 29.25 -13.90 -43.57
CA ASP A 59 29.61 -15.31 -43.33
C ASP A 59 28.53 -16.27 -43.86
N ASP A 60 28.61 -16.56 -45.17
CA ASP A 60 27.86 -17.64 -45.81
C ASP A 60 28.81 -18.46 -46.70
N LYS A 61 29.54 -19.36 -46.05
CA LYS A 61 30.11 -20.54 -46.72
C LYS A 61 30.53 -21.67 -45.76
N LYS A 62 29.91 -22.83 -46.00
CA LYS A 62 30.42 -24.22 -45.84
C LYS A 62 29.90 -25.04 -44.63
N GLU A 63 28.78 -25.76 -44.86
CA GLU A 63 28.64 -27.25 -44.87
C GLU A 63 29.82 -28.10 -44.33
N GLU A 64 29.74 -29.34 -43.82
CA GLU A 64 28.76 -30.42 -43.48
C GLU A 64 29.60 -31.51 -42.73
N ASP A 65 29.12 -32.51 -41.97
CA ASP A 65 27.88 -32.83 -41.23
C ASP A 65 28.18 -34.03 -40.26
N ALA A 66 27.29 -34.32 -39.31
CA ALA A 66 27.16 -35.58 -38.53
C ALA A 66 28.31 -36.00 -37.56
N SER A 67 28.13 -36.93 -36.62
CA SER A 67 27.03 -37.26 -35.66
C SER A 67 27.53 -38.39 -34.72
N MET A 68 26.96 -38.54 -33.51
CA MET A 68 27.03 -39.75 -32.65
C MET A 68 28.43 -40.18 -32.09
N ASP A 69 28.58 -40.92 -30.99
CA ASP A 69 27.76 -41.16 -29.78
C ASP A 69 28.66 -41.83 -28.70
N ASP A 70 28.20 -41.81 -27.44
CA ASP A 70 28.39 -42.84 -26.39
C ASP A 70 29.71 -43.09 -25.60
N ASP A 71 29.47 -43.23 -24.28
CA ASP A 71 30.05 -44.11 -23.23
C ASP A 71 31.44 -43.93 -22.55
N GLU A 72 31.60 -44.71 -21.47
CA GLU A 72 32.40 -44.46 -20.27
C GLU A 72 33.88 -44.94 -20.34
N LYS A 73 34.72 -44.45 -19.41
CA LYS A 73 35.16 -45.18 -18.17
C LYS A 73 36.64 -44.98 -17.73
N LYS A 74 36.80 -44.78 -16.41
CA LYS A 74 37.90 -45.24 -15.51
C LYS A 74 39.30 -44.55 -15.46
N GLU A 75 39.52 -43.92 -14.30
CA GLU A 75 40.61 -44.14 -13.30
C GLU A 75 42.12 -44.08 -13.62
N GLU A 76 42.76 -43.13 -12.91
CA GLU A 76 43.95 -43.26 -12.03
C GLU A 76 45.40 -43.49 -12.57
N LYS A 77 46.21 -42.45 -12.27
CA LYS A 77 47.52 -42.46 -11.55
C LYS A 77 48.87 -42.57 -12.30
N LYS A 78 49.64 -41.49 -12.07
CA LYS A 78 51.02 -41.40 -11.51
C LYS A 78 52.24 -41.21 -12.44
N ASP A 79 52.99 -40.17 -12.06
CA ASP A 79 54.45 -39.99 -12.01
C ASP A 79 55.27 -39.99 -13.33
N GLU A 80 55.54 -38.77 -13.81
CA GLU A 80 56.86 -38.17 -14.14
C GLU A 80 58.15 -39.02 -14.00
N PRO A 81 59.20 -38.79 -14.85
CA PRO A 81 59.84 -37.46 -14.92
C PRO A 81 60.44 -36.95 -16.26
N VAL A 82 60.41 -35.62 -16.38
CA VAL A 82 61.44 -34.66 -16.88
C VAL A 82 62.14 -34.93 -18.23
N GLU A 83 61.94 -34.00 -19.17
CA GLU A 83 63.00 -33.45 -20.05
C GLU A 83 62.80 -31.90 -20.11
N GLU A 84 63.88 -31.13 -20.31
CA GLU A 84 63.98 -29.70 -19.96
C GLU A 84 63.62 -28.69 -21.08
N GLU A 85 63.55 -27.41 -20.68
CA GLU A 85 63.62 -26.18 -21.50
C GLU A 85 62.45 -25.83 -22.46
N GLU A 86 61.58 -24.91 -22.02
CA GLU A 86 61.64 -23.50 -22.51
C GLU A 86 60.81 -22.57 -21.58
N GLU A 87 61.45 -21.49 -21.08
CA GLU A 87 60.74 -20.39 -20.38
C GLU A 87 60.02 -19.50 -21.39
N GLU A 88 58.79 -19.84 -21.77
CA GLU A 88 57.85 -18.81 -22.22
C GLU A 88 57.19 -18.16 -20.99
N GLU A 89 57.55 -16.90 -20.71
CA GLU A 89 56.76 -16.00 -19.87
C GLU A 89 55.38 -15.80 -20.51
N LYS A 90 54.45 -16.72 -20.25
CA LYS A 90 53.04 -16.52 -20.55
C LYS A 90 52.52 -15.43 -19.63
N GLU A 91 52.48 -14.20 -20.15
CA GLU A 91 51.73 -13.10 -19.56
C GLU A 91 50.37 -13.64 -19.09
N PRO A 92 49.99 -13.43 -17.81
CA PRO A 92 48.76 -13.99 -17.28
C PRO A 92 47.60 -13.54 -18.18
N PRO A 93 46.68 -14.46 -18.57
CA PRO A 93 45.66 -14.16 -19.55
C PRO A 93 44.94 -12.90 -19.16
N LYS A 94 45.00 -11.89 -20.04
CA LYS A 94 44.44 -10.57 -19.81
C LYS A 94 42.92 -10.70 -19.79
N VAL A 95 42.36 -10.94 -18.61
CA VAL A 95 40.92 -11.04 -18.39
C VAL A 95 40.30 -9.66 -18.62
N GLU A 96 39.96 -9.38 -19.87
CA GLU A 96 39.18 -8.21 -20.24
C GLU A 96 37.74 -8.47 -19.79
N LEU A 97 37.36 -7.89 -18.65
CA LEU A 97 36.02 -7.94 -18.10
C LEU A 97 35.00 -7.58 -19.19
N THR A 98 34.01 -8.44 -19.37
CA THR A 98 32.85 -8.17 -20.24
C THR A 98 32.13 -6.90 -19.76
N ASP A 99 31.38 -6.23 -20.64
CA ASP A 99 30.69 -5.00 -20.25
C ASP A 99 29.59 -5.23 -19.19
N GLU A 100 29.12 -6.48 -19.03
CA GLU A 100 28.26 -6.89 -17.92
C GLU A 100 29.03 -6.97 -16.59
N GLU A 101 30.24 -7.54 -16.59
CA GLU A 101 31.12 -7.60 -15.42
C GLU A 101 31.62 -6.21 -15.00
N LYS A 102 31.93 -5.32 -15.94
CA LYS A 102 32.28 -3.91 -15.65
C LYS A 102 31.16 -3.16 -14.93
N ASN A 103 29.90 -3.56 -15.15
CA ASN A 103 28.73 -3.00 -14.46
C ASN A 103 28.42 -3.72 -13.12
N THR A 104 29.12 -4.80 -12.79
CA THR A 104 28.89 -5.62 -11.58
C THR A 104 29.74 -5.14 -10.41
N TRP A 105 29.23 -4.15 -9.67
CA TRP A 105 29.91 -3.57 -8.50
C TRP A 105 30.04 -4.50 -7.29
N PHE A 106 29.18 -5.52 -7.18
CA PHE A 106 29.15 -6.44 -6.05
C PHE A 106 29.17 -7.87 -6.58
N ALA A 107 30.20 -8.63 -6.22
CA ALA A 107 30.33 -10.03 -6.64
C ALA A 107 29.08 -10.84 -6.21
N PRO A 108 28.42 -11.56 -7.14
CA PRO A 108 27.23 -12.35 -6.81
C PRO A 108 27.60 -13.46 -5.82
N ARG A 109 26.87 -13.55 -4.71
CA ARG A 109 27.07 -14.59 -3.68
C ARG A 109 25.97 -15.63 -3.72
N THR A 110 26.38 -16.90 -3.68
CA THR A 110 25.47 -18.06 -3.61
C THR A 110 24.90 -18.31 -2.21
N ALA A 111 25.52 -17.74 -1.17
CA ALA A 111 25.06 -17.81 0.22
C ALA A 111 25.13 -16.41 0.88
N PRO A 112 24.13 -16.03 1.70
CA PRO A 112 24.15 -14.78 2.46
C PRO A 112 24.93 -14.92 3.79
N ASP A 113 25.68 -13.88 4.15
CA ASP A 113 26.52 -13.84 5.36
C ASP A 113 25.71 -13.78 6.67
N MET A 114 24.50 -13.24 6.60
CA MET A 114 23.55 -13.09 7.70
C MET A 114 22.18 -13.60 7.27
N LYS A 115 21.36 -14.08 8.22
CA LYS A 115 19.97 -14.44 7.90
C LYS A 115 19.17 -13.18 7.60
N ASP A 116 18.20 -13.27 6.69
CA ASP A 116 17.34 -12.13 6.33
C ASP A 116 16.67 -11.48 7.55
N ARG A 117 16.36 -12.26 8.59
CA ARG A 117 15.83 -11.75 9.86
C ARG A 117 16.83 -10.86 10.60
N ASP A 118 18.07 -11.28 10.74
CA ASP A 118 19.11 -10.55 11.48
C ASP A 118 19.45 -9.23 10.75
N VAL A 119 19.41 -9.26 9.41
CA VAL A 119 19.48 -8.06 8.56
C VAL A 119 18.23 -7.20 8.75
N ALA A 120 17.02 -7.78 8.75
CA ALA A 120 15.76 -7.05 8.94
C ALA A 120 15.64 -6.34 10.30
N GLU A 121 16.30 -6.84 11.34
CA GLU A 121 16.35 -6.21 12.67
C GLU A 121 17.36 -5.05 12.73
N SER A 122 18.39 -5.03 11.88
CA SER A 122 19.54 -4.10 11.99
C SER A 122 19.69 -3.08 10.85
N PHE A 123 19.18 -3.36 9.65
CA PHE A 123 19.45 -2.57 8.44
C PHE A 123 19.06 -1.08 8.51
N ALA A 124 18.10 -0.72 9.36
CA ALA A 124 17.69 0.67 9.56
C ALA A 124 18.78 1.53 10.21
N ASN A 125 19.76 0.90 10.87
CA ASN A 125 20.89 1.54 11.53
C ASN A 125 22.16 1.52 10.66
N PHE A 126 22.10 1.03 9.41
CA PHE A 126 23.28 0.97 8.55
C PHE A 126 23.65 2.37 8.04
N THR A 127 24.81 2.84 8.48
CA THR A 127 25.45 4.09 8.06
C THR A 127 26.75 3.80 7.30
N VAL A 128 27.24 4.79 6.54
CA VAL A 128 28.65 4.80 6.15
C VAL A 128 29.47 5.37 7.31
N PRO A 129 30.76 5.01 7.46
CA PRO A 129 31.63 5.60 8.47
C PRO A 129 31.65 7.13 8.41
N SER A 130 31.70 7.77 9.57
CA SER A 130 31.82 9.22 9.73
C SER A 130 33.06 9.59 10.53
N ALA A 131 33.61 10.78 10.31
CA ALA A 131 34.80 11.25 11.04
C ALA A 131 34.54 11.35 12.56
N ASP A 132 33.29 11.60 12.96
CA ASP A 132 32.85 11.72 14.35
C ASP A 132 32.89 10.38 15.12
N GLU A 133 33.00 9.25 14.43
CA GLU A 133 33.14 7.91 15.03
C GLU A 133 34.60 7.61 15.47
N GLY A 134 35.55 8.53 15.22
CA GLY A 134 36.93 8.43 15.69
C GLY A 134 37.88 7.69 14.74
N PHE A 135 37.54 7.57 13.46
CA PHE A 135 38.44 7.04 12.42
C PHE A 135 39.51 8.07 12.03
N ASP A 136 40.78 7.65 11.96
CA ASP A 136 41.89 8.50 11.51
C ASP A 136 41.72 9.00 10.07
N GLU A 137 41.16 8.16 9.19
CA GLU A 137 40.86 8.50 7.79
C GLU A 137 39.76 7.60 7.20
N VAL A 138 38.82 8.17 6.43
CA VAL A 138 37.80 7.43 5.69
C VAL A 138 38.02 7.62 4.18
N LYS A 139 38.53 6.58 3.51
CA LYS A 139 38.78 6.57 2.05
C LYS A 139 37.67 5.81 1.31
N PHE A 140 36.96 6.49 0.42
CA PHE A 140 36.02 5.84 -0.52
C PHE A 140 36.75 5.46 -1.82
N ALA A 141 37.12 4.19 -1.95
CA ALA A 141 37.98 3.74 -3.06
C ALA A 141 37.25 3.56 -4.40
N TRP A 142 35.95 3.28 -4.40
CA TRP A 142 35.20 2.89 -5.61
C TRP A 142 34.21 3.95 -6.10
N ALA A 143 33.70 4.80 -5.20
CA ALA A 143 32.75 5.87 -5.51
C ALA A 143 33.07 7.12 -4.68
N LYS A 144 32.48 8.28 -5.01
CA LYS A 144 32.61 9.47 -4.18
C LYS A 144 31.78 9.34 -2.90
N ASP A 145 32.16 10.07 -1.86
CA ASP A 145 31.45 10.12 -0.57
C ASP A 145 29.92 10.34 -0.72
N SER A 146 29.52 11.29 -1.56
CA SER A 146 28.11 11.58 -1.89
C SER A 146 27.37 10.37 -2.45
N ASP A 147 28.04 9.64 -3.34
CA ASP A 147 27.44 8.61 -4.19
C ASP A 147 27.34 7.30 -3.40
N ALA A 148 28.36 7.00 -2.59
CA ALA A 148 28.34 5.90 -1.62
C ALA A 148 27.23 6.11 -0.55
N LYS A 149 27.12 7.33 0.01
CA LYS A 149 26.04 7.71 0.93
C LYS A 149 24.65 7.57 0.29
N ALA A 150 24.49 8.03 -0.94
CA ALA A 150 23.24 7.92 -1.69
C ALA A 150 22.89 6.45 -1.98
N TYR A 151 23.86 5.62 -2.39
CA TYR A 151 23.66 4.20 -2.65
C TYR A 151 23.19 3.45 -1.40
N LEU A 152 23.89 3.59 -0.27
CA LEU A 152 23.49 2.93 0.98
C LEU A 152 22.11 3.41 1.44
N ARG A 153 21.85 4.72 1.38
CA ARG A 153 20.53 5.28 1.72
C ARG A 153 19.44 4.68 0.84
N ASN A 154 19.64 4.60 -0.47
CA ASN A 154 18.68 4.00 -1.40
C ASN A 154 18.46 2.51 -1.07
N LYS A 155 19.51 1.74 -0.76
CA LYS A 155 19.37 0.34 -0.32
C LYS A 155 18.62 0.18 0.99
N VAL A 156 18.84 1.06 1.97
CA VAL A 156 18.06 1.09 3.22
C VAL A 156 16.60 1.44 2.94
N LEU A 157 16.31 2.42 2.06
CA LEU A 157 14.95 2.79 1.66
C LEU A 157 14.22 1.66 0.90
N GLU A 158 14.90 0.98 -0.02
CA GLU A 158 14.39 -0.22 -0.70
C GLU A 158 14.04 -1.31 0.32
N LYS A 159 14.97 -1.63 1.22
CA LYS A 159 14.73 -2.59 2.31
C LYS A 159 13.60 -2.13 3.24
N LYS A 160 13.45 -0.85 3.57
CA LYS A 160 12.32 -0.32 4.39
C LYS A 160 10.97 -0.55 3.73
N LYS A 161 10.90 -0.51 2.38
CA LYS A 161 9.68 -0.79 1.61
C LYS A 161 9.34 -2.28 1.58
N VAL A 162 10.32 -3.17 1.38
CA VAL A 162 10.07 -4.62 1.26
C VAL A 162 10.06 -5.37 2.58
N THR A 163 10.66 -4.84 3.65
CA THR A 163 10.81 -5.52 4.95
C THR A 163 9.77 -5.06 5.98
N ARG A 164 9.08 -6.03 6.60
CA ARG A 164 8.09 -5.81 7.67
C ARG A 164 8.74 -5.31 8.95
N VAL A 165 7.98 -4.58 9.77
CA VAL A 165 8.37 -4.25 11.15
C VAL A 165 7.85 -5.34 12.09
N GLU A 166 8.65 -6.38 12.32
CA GLU A 166 8.19 -7.57 13.08
C GLU A 166 7.87 -7.24 14.55
N ASN A 167 8.69 -6.37 15.15
CA ASN A 167 8.58 -5.99 16.57
C ASN A 167 7.51 -4.93 16.85
N LEU A 168 6.78 -4.44 15.85
CA LEU A 168 5.68 -3.50 16.02
C LEU A 168 4.62 -4.08 16.97
N LYS A 169 4.11 -3.29 17.90
CA LYS A 169 3.05 -3.68 18.85
C LYS A 169 2.00 -2.57 18.91
N PRO A 170 0.70 -2.87 18.95
CA PRO A 170 -0.32 -1.84 19.02
C PRO A 170 -0.19 -1.00 20.28
N SER A 171 -0.05 0.32 20.10
CA SER A 171 0.14 1.27 21.20
C SER A 171 -1.06 1.34 22.16
N PRO A 172 -0.88 1.89 23.38
CA PRO A 172 -1.99 2.19 24.29
C PRO A 172 -3.08 3.04 23.62
N TRP A 173 -2.69 4.04 22.82
CA TRP A 173 -3.60 4.91 22.06
C TRP A 173 -4.52 4.11 21.12
N PHE A 174 -3.96 3.16 20.35
CA PHE A 174 -4.78 2.30 19.50
C PHE A 174 -5.79 1.47 20.32
N LYS A 175 -5.33 0.88 21.44
CA LYS A 175 -6.20 0.05 22.30
C LYS A 175 -7.34 0.86 22.91
N GLU A 176 -7.06 2.08 23.35
CA GLU A 176 -8.04 3.05 23.84
C GLU A 176 -9.07 3.37 22.75
N LYS A 177 -8.63 3.73 21.53
CA LYS A 177 -9.52 4.05 20.41
C LYS A 177 -10.35 2.87 19.93
N VAL A 178 -9.83 1.64 19.99
CA VAL A 178 -10.62 0.41 19.75
C VAL A 178 -11.65 0.16 20.85
N ALA A 179 -11.34 0.46 22.11
CA ALA A 179 -12.32 0.35 23.21
C ALA A 179 -13.43 1.43 23.11
N GLU A 180 -13.05 2.68 22.80
CA GLU A 180 -13.97 3.78 22.52
C GLU A 180 -14.93 3.42 21.37
N TRP A 181 -14.38 2.93 20.25
CA TRP A 181 -15.17 2.48 19.12
C TRP A 181 -16.13 1.35 19.46
N LYS A 182 -15.67 0.29 20.15
CA LYS A 182 -16.54 -0.83 20.56
C LYS A 182 -17.74 -0.35 21.39
N LYS A 183 -17.52 0.61 22.29
CA LYS A 183 -18.58 1.24 23.08
C LYS A 183 -19.54 2.03 22.18
N LEU A 184 -19.05 2.96 21.36
CA LEU A 184 -19.87 3.79 20.48
C LEU A 184 -20.67 2.96 19.47
N PHE A 185 -20.06 1.95 18.86
CA PHE A 185 -20.70 1.05 17.90
C PHE A 185 -21.86 0.28 18.54
N GLY A 186 -21.66 -0.30 19.73
CA GLY A 186 -22.73 -0.95 20.50
C GLY A 186 -23.83 0.01 20.94
N GLU A 187 -23.48 1.24 21.35
CA GLU A 187 -24.46 2.29 21.67
C GLU A 187 -25.30 2.70 20.45
N TRP A 188 -24.69 2.83 19.26
CA TRP A 188 -25.43 3.15 18.03
C TRP A 188 -26.35 2.02 17.60
N GLN A 189 -25.89 0.76 17.65
CA GLN A 189 -26.74 -0.40 17.38
C GLN A 189 -27.94 -0.45 18.34
N LYS A 190 -27.71 -0.30 19.65
CA LYS A 190 -28.77 -0.28 20.67
C LYS A 190 -29.76 0.86 20.44
N LYS A 191 -29.29 2.08 20.13
CA LYS A 191 -30.19 3.21 19.80
C LYS A 191 -31.01 2.95 18.53
N LEU A 192 -30.45 2.26 17.54
CA LEU A 192 -31.20 1.88 16.34
C LEU A 192 -32.30 0.86 16.67
N GLU A 193 -32.01 -0.11 17.53
CA GLU A 193 -33.00 -1.08 18.04
C GLU A 193 -34.10 -0.38 18.84
N GLU A 194 -33.76 0.49 19.78
CA GLU A 194 -34.71 1.30 20.57
C GLU A 194 -35.59 2.18 19.67
N PHE A 195 -35.00 2.85 18.68
CA PHE A 195 -35.71 3.66 17.69
C PHE A 195 -36.70 2.81 16.87
N LYS A 196 -36.25 1.69 16.31
CA LYS A 196 -37.09 0.74 15.55
C LYS A 196 -38.15 0.07 16.44
N ALA A 197 -37.90 -0.07 17.74
CA ALA A 197 -38.83 -0.61 18.72
C ALA A 197 -39.93 0.39 19.15
N SER A 198 -39.75 1.69 18.90
CA SER A 198 -40.71 2.73 19.31
C SER A 198 -42.09 2.56 18.65
N PRO A 199 -43.20 2.89 19.35
CA PRO A 199 -44.54 2.76 18.79
C PRO A 199 -44.75 3.57 17.50
N ALA A 200 -44.15 4.76 17.42
CA ALA A 200 -44.23 5.63 16.25
C ALA A 200 -43.57 4.99 15.01
N GLN A 201 -42.38 4.39 15.17
CA GLN A 201 -41.70 3.72 14.05
C GLN A 201 -42.35 2.39 13.69
N LYS A 202 -42.84 1.60 14.66
CA LYS A 202 -43.65 0.41 14.39
C LYS A 202 -44.91 0.74 13.61
N ALA A 203 -45.62 1.81 13.97
CA ALA A 203 -46.81 2.28 13.25
C ALA A 203 -46.48 2.81 11.84
N LYS A 204 -45.33 3.46 11.64
CA LYS A 204 -44.85 3.85 10.30
C LYS A 204 -44.49 2.63 9.45
N ALA A 205 -43.72 1.68 9.99
CA ALA A 205 -43.34 0.45 9.30
C ALA A 205 -44.55 -0.39 8.86
N ALA A 206 -45.58 -0.52 9.73
CA ALA A 206 -46.82 -1.22 9.41
C ALA A 206 -47.65 -0.54 8.30
N LYS A 207 -47.44 0.76 8.04
CA LYS A 207 -48.11 1.53 6.97
C LYS A 207 -47.28 1.65 5.69
N LYS A 208 -46.00 1.26 5.71
CA LYS A 208 -45.04 1.54 4.63
C LYS A 208 -45.12 0.52 3.48
N LYS A 209 -46.30 0.41 2.85
CA LYS A 209 -46.54 -0.46 1.69
C LYS A 209 -46.88 0.25 0.37
N ASP A 210 -47.09 1.58 0.38
CA ASP A 210 -47.65 2.28 -0.80
C ASP A 210 -47.30 3.79 -0.94
N ASP A 211 -46.31 4.33 -0.22
CA ASP A 211 -45.88 5.73 -0.43
C ASP A 211 -44.36 5.87 -0.26
N ASP A 212 -43.65 5.78 -1.38
CA ASP A 212 -42.20 5.90 -1.45
C ASP A 212 -41.82 7.35 -1.71
N LYS A 213 -41.86 8.15 -0.63
CA LYS A 213 -41.34 9.51 -0.61
C LYS A 213 -40.19 9.63 0.35
N GLU A 214 -39.07 10.10 -0.20
CA GLU A 214 -37.87 10.46 0.54
C GLU A 214 -38.23 11.37 1.74
N ASP A 215 -37.77 11.02 2.94
CA ASP A 215 -37.55 12.00 4.02
C ASP A 215 -36.38 12.91 3.60
N ALA A 216 -36.62 13.77 2.61
CA ALA A 216 -35.66 14.73 2.09
C ALA A 216 -35.49 15.90 3.08
N ALA A 217 -34.73 15.69 4.16
CA ALA A 217 -33.98 16.73 4.89
C ALA A 217 -33.26 16.16 6.14
N ALA A 218 -32.14 15.47 5.94
CA ALA A 218 -30.95 15.91 6.66
C ALA A 218 -30.23 16.88 5.71
N GLY A 219 -29.81 18.05 6.20
CA GLY A 219 -29.14 19.07 5.39
C GLY A 219 -27.73 18.66 4.96
N ASP A 220 -26.73 19.54 5.14
CA ASP A 220 -25.34 19.09 5.07
C ASP A 220 -25.11 18.00 6.13
N LEU A 221 -24.95 16.76 5.65
CA LEU A 221 -24.79 15.57 6.48
C LEU A 221 -23.55 15.68 7.38
N PHE A 222 -22.53 16.44 6.98
CA PHE A 222 -21.33 16.67 7.79
C PHE A 222 -21.52 17.75 8.87
N ALA A 223 -22.52 18.62 8.72
CA ALA A 223 -22.92 19.60 9.73
C ALA A 223 -23.75 19.00 10.90
N VAL A 224 -24.15 17.73 10.83
CA VAL A 224 -24.79 17.02 11.94
C VAL A 224 -23.83 16.94 13.13
N GLU A 225 -24.20 17.55 14.27
CA GLU A 225 -23.40 17.50 15.51
C GLU A 225 -23.59 16.17 16.25
N ASN A 226 -24.83 15.65 16.32
CA ASN A 226 -25.15 14.38 16.99
C ASN A 226 -25.68 13.34 16.00
N VAL A 227 -24.86 12.34 15.64
CA VAL A 227 -25.28 11.27 14.71
C VAL A 227 -26.39 10.37 15.27
N SER A 228 -26.65 10.40 16.58
CA SER A 228 -27.75 9.64 17.21
C SER A 228 -29.08 10.40 17.27
N ASP A 229 -29.10 11.71 17.01
CA ASP A 229 -30.32 12.51 16.93
C ASP A 229 -30.12 13.68 15.95
N VAL A 230 -30.63 13.52 14.73
CA VAL A 230 -30.64 14.57 13.70
C VAL A 230 -31.89 15.47 13.79
N GLY A 231 -32.71 15.26 14.82
CA GLY A 231 -34.00 15.91 15.01
C GLY A 231 -35.07 14.90 15.42
N ALA A 232 -35.87 15.25 16.44
CA ALA A 232 -37.00 14.46 16.93
C ALA A 232 -36.64 13.00 17.34
N GLY A 233 -35.41 12.75 17.79
CA GLY A 233 -34.95 11.43 18.21
C GLY A 233 -34.66 10.47 17.04
N VAL A 234 -34.48 10.99 15.82
CA VAL A 234 -34.15 10.18 14.64
C VAL A 234 -32.63 10.04 14.53
N PRO A 235 -32.05 8.82 14.60
CA PRO A 235 -30.63 8.64 14.35
C PRO A 235 -30.29 8.80 12.86
N LEU A 236 -29.08 9.30 12.55
CA LEU A 236 -28.60 9.45 11.17
C LEU A 236 -28.56 8.11 10.43
N TYR A 237 -28.30 7.03 11.17
CA TYR A 237 -28.24 5.64 10.74
C TYR A 237 -29.60 4.91 10.85
N LYS A 238 -30.75 5.62 10.83
CA LYS A 238 -32.10 5.02 10.93
C LYS A 238 -32.36 3.89 9.92
N ASP A 239 -31.79 4.02 8.73
CA ASP A 239 -31.97 3.11 7.61
C ASP A 239 -30.77 2.14 7.42
N PHE A 240 -29.89 2.00 8.42
CA PHE A 240 -28.78 1.04 8.36
C PHE A 240 -29.28 -0.40 8.45
N GLU A 241 -28.77 -1.23 7.54
CA GLU A 241 -28.89 -2.67 7.55
C GLU A 241 -27.58 -3.35 8.02
N PHE A 242 -27.58 -4.67 8.14
CA PHE A 242 -26.40 -5.45 8.54
C PHE A 242 -25.16 -5.14 7.68
N GLY A 243 -25.33 -5.00 6.37
CA GLY A 243 -24.24 -4.64 5.45
C GLY A 243 -23.65 -3.25 5.69
N ASP A 244 -24.47 -2.29 6.14
CA ASP A 244 -23.98 -0.94 6.48
C ASP A 244 -23.18 -0.94 7.78
N TRP A 245 -23.62 -1.69 8.80
CA TRP A 245 -22.85 -1.90 10.02
C TRP A 245 -21.49 -2.56 9.74
N ALA A 246 -21.45 -3.55 8.84
CA ALA A 246 -20.21 -4.19 8.43
C ALA A 246 -19.27 -3.24 7.66
N LEU A 247 -19.80 -2.41 6.76
CA LEU A 247 -19.00 -1.40 6.06
C LEU A 247 -18.58 -0.23 6.97
N LEU A 248 -19.34 0.09 8.02
CA LEU A 248 -18.94 1.05 9.05
C LEU A 248 -17.77 0.50 9.88
N GLN A 249 -17.85 -0.76 10.30
CA GLN A 249 -16.74 -1.45 10.98
C GLN A 249 -15.48 -1.52 10.10
N LEU A 250 -15.63 -1.84 8.82
CA LEU A 250 -14.53 -1.87 7.85
C LEU A 250 -13.85 -0.50 7.70
N ARG A 251 -14.64 0.59 7.64
CA ARG A 251 -14.10 1.97 7.63
C ARG A 251 -13.23 2.24 8.85
N PHE A 252 -13.75 1.95 10.05
CA PHE A 252 -12.99 2.12 11.29
C PHE A 252 -11.69 1.30 11.29
N GLU A 253 -11.75 0.02 10.93
CA GLU A 253 -10.59 -0.85 10.98
C GLU A 253 -9.48 -0.42 10.01
N LEU A 254 -9.84 -0.08 8.77
CA LEU A 254 -8.86 0.39 7.78
C LEU A 254 -8.34 1.80 8.09
N TYR A 255 -9.17 2.70 8.62
CA TYR A 255 -8.72 4.02 9.07
C TYR A 255 -7.74 3.91 10.25
N MET A 256 -8.17 3.21 11.29
CA MET A 256 -7.44 3.10 12.55
C MET A 256 -6.14 2.31 12.39
N LEU A 257 -6.10 1.32 11.48
CA LEU A 257 -4.85 0.63 11.12
C LEU A 257 -3.79 1.61 10.61
N GLN A 258 -4.16 2.51 9.69
CA GLN A 258 -3.23 3.47 9.09
C GLN A 258 -2.80 4.54 10.09
N ALA A 259 -3.75 5.06 10.88
CA ALA A 259 -3.47 6.06 11.90
C ALA A 259 -2.54 5.51 13.00
N ALA A 260 -2.80 4.28 13.45
CA ALA A 260 -1.95 3.60 14.43
C ALA A 260 -0.58 3.23 13.86
N PHE A 261 -0.52 2.68 12.64
CA PHE A 261 0.76 2.37 11.99
C PHE A 261 1.65 3.61 11.88
N LYS A 262 1.12 4.75 11.43
CA LYS A 262 1.88 6.00 11.34
C LYS A 262 2.42 6.47 12.71
N LYS A 263 1.61 6.36 13.77
CA LYS A 263 2.01 6.74 15.14
C LYS A 263 2.99 5.76 15.78
N ASP A 264 2.81 4.47 15.59
CA ASP A 264 3.56 3.41 16.26
C ASP A 264 4.90 3.09 15.56
N VAL A 265 4.97 3.27 14.23
CA VAL A 265 6.21 3.10 13.45
C VAL A 265 7.07 4.37 13.50
N ASN A 266 6.46 5.55 13.44
CA ASN A 266 7.11 6.86 13.58
C ASN A 266 8.38 7.05 12.70
N ASP A 267 8.39 6.46 11.50
CA ASP A 267 9.49 6.51 10.54
C ASP A 267 9.03 7.24 9.26
N PRO A 268 9.57 8.42 8.92
CA PRO A 268 9.13 9.18 7.75
C PRO A 268 9.41 8.45 6.42
N ASP A 269 10.35 7.50 6.40
CA ASP A 269 10.65 6.67 5.23
C ASP A 269 9.64 5.51 5.05
N ARG A 270 8.71 5.33 5.99
CA ARG A 270 7.62 4.32 5.94
C ARG A 270 6.25 5.04 5.89
N PRO A 271 5.87 5.63 4.73
CA PRO A 271 4.70 6.52 4.64
C PRO A 271 3.34 5.84 4.87
N GLY A 272 3.27 4.51 4.80
CA GLY A 272 2.07 3.71 5.02
C GLY A 272 2.36 2.21 4.93
N ILE A 273 1.29 1.41 4.80
CA ILE A 273 1.36 -0.06 4.78
C ILE A 273 1.38 -0.56 3.33
N PRO A 274 2.43 -1.26 2.86
CA PRO A 274 2.41 -1.94 1.56
C PRO A 274 1.36 -3.06 1.50
N GLU A 275 0.71 -3.24 0.34
CA GLU A 275 -0.34 -4.26 0.15
C GLU A 275 0.13 -5.68 0.51
N SER A 276 1.36 -6.03 0.13
CA SER A 276 2.01 -7.33 0.45
C SER A 276 2.16 -7.62 1.94
N HIS A 277 2.10 -6.59 2.78
CA HIS A 277 2.25 -6.69 4.24
C HIS A 277 0.97 -6.35 4.99
N PHE A 278 -0.10 -5.99 4.28
CA PHE A 278 -1.39 -5.60 4.88
C PHE A 278 -1.91 -6.65 5.86
N THR A 279 -1.97 -7.92 5.45
CA THR A 279 -2.51 -9.02 6.27
C THR A 279 -1.72 -9.21 7.56
N PHE A 280 -0.40 -9.00 7.53
CA PHE A 280 0.47 -9.07 8.71
C PHE A 280 0.10 -7.96 9.71
N TYR A 281 0.06 -6.70 9.27
CA TYR A 281 -0.26 -5.58 10.14
C TYR A 281 -1.72 -5.62 10.63
N PHE A 282 -2.67 -5.94 9.76
CA PHE A 282 -4.08 -6.06 10.15
C PHE A 282 -4.28 -7.12 11.25
N SER A 283 -3.65 -8.30 11.10
CA SER A 283 -3.65 -9.35 12.13
C SER A 283 -2.96 -8.90 13.41
N ARG A 284 -1.85 -8.14 13.31
CA ARG A 284 -1.11 -7.63 14.47
C ARG A 284 -1.88 -6.59 15.28
N TYR A 285 -2.70 -5.76 14.63
CA TYR A 285 -3.50 -4.73 15.29
C TYR A 285 -4.85 -5.25 15.81
N PHE A 286 -5.60 -6.01 15.01
CA PHE A 286 -6.96 -6.42 15.38
C PHE A 286 -7.09 -7.87 15.89
N SER A 287 -6.00 -8.65 15.90
CA SER A 287 -5.99 -10.08 16.27
C SER A 287 -7.00 -10.92 15.47
N LYS A 288 -7.30 -10.51 14.23
CA LYS A 288 -8.20 -11.20 13.30
C LYS A 288 -7.71 -11.04 11.85
N GLN A 289 -8.21 -11.88 10.96
CA GLN A 289 -7.97 -11.75 9.52
C GLN A 289 -9.09 -10.94 8.86
N LEU A 290 -8.74 -10.13 7.85
CA LEU A 290 -9.71 -9.50 6.95
C LEU A 290 -9.94 -10.41 5.75
N VAL A 291 -11.17 -10.89 5.58
CA VAL A 291 -11.53 -11.84 4.51
C VAL A 291 -12.46 -11.15 3.52
N PRO A 292 -11.99 -10.77 2.31
CA PRO A 292 -12.81 -10.08 1.29
C PRO A 292 -14.11 -10.83 0.95
N LYS A 293 -14.08 -12.17 0.95
CA LYS A 293 -15.25 -13.02 0.67
C LYS A 293 -16.42 -12.78 1.64
N ASN A 294 -16.15 -12.34 2.87
CA ASN A 294 -17.21 -12.01 3.84
C ASN A 294 -17.99 -10.74 3.46
N PHE A 295 -17.47 -9.94 2.52
CA PHE A 295 -18.14 -8.75 1.97
C PHE A 295 -18.66 -8.99 0.53
N GLY A 296 -18.54 -10.22 0.01
CA GLY A 296 -18.99 -10.58 -1.34
C GLY A 296 -18.01 -10.24 -2.46
N VAL A 297 -16.75 -9.91 -2.12
CA VAL A 297 -15.67 -9.56 -3.05
C VAL A 297 -14.49 -10.54 -2.94
N THR A 298 -13.60 -10.56 -3.93
CA THR A 298 -12.53 -11.56 -4.04
C THR A 298 -11.15 -11.04 -3.66
N SER A 299 -10.88 -9.76 -3.88
CA SER A 299 -9.57 -9.12 -3.64
C SER A 299 -9.62 -8.01 -2.59
N LEU A 300 -8.46 -7.68 -2.03
CA LEU A 300 -8.30 -6.56 -1.11
C LEU A 300 -8.55 -5.21 -1.80
N ALA A 301 -8.16 -5.07 -3.07
CA ALA A 301 -8.44 -3.90 -3.89
C ALA A 301 -9.95 -3.69 -4.19
N GLU A 302 -10.73 -4.77 -4.35
CA GLU A 302 -12.20 -4.69 -4.42
C GLU A 302 -12.80 -4.27 -3.08
N LEU A 303 -12.28 -4.83 -1.97
CA LEU A 303 -12.76 -4.51 -0.62
C LEU A 303 -12.56 -3.04 -0.27
N THR A 304 -11.39 -2.46 -0.56
CA THR A 304 -11.15 -1.02 -0.32
C THR A 304 -12.00 -0.12 -1.22
N LYS A 305 -12.35 -0.54 -2.45
CA LYS A 305 -13.28 0.22 -3.31
C LYS A 305 -14.67 0.40 -2.68
N MET A 306 -15.13 -0.51 -1.81
CA MET A 306 -16.39 -0.39 -1.07
C MET A 306 -16.37 0.72 0.00
N VAL A 307 -15.17 1.21 0.35
CA VAL A 307 -14.90 2.22 1.38
C VAL A 307 -13.84 3.23 0.89
N LYS A 308 -13.89 3.56 -0.41
CA LYS A 308 -12.98 4.49 -1.11
C LYS A 308 -12.88 5.88 -0.47
N ASP A 309 -13.89 6.26 0.31
CA ASP A 309 -13.95 7.48 1.12
C ASP A 309 -13.07 7.44 2.38
N THR A 310 -12.58 6.26 2.78
CA THR A 310 -11.82 6.01 4.01
C THR A 310 -10.47 5.34 3.75
N ALA A 311 -10.36 4.51 2.71
CA ALA A 311 -9.14 3.77 2.39
C ALA A 311 -8.92 3.67 0.88
N VAL A 312 -7.71 3.99 0.43
CA VAL A 312 -7.27 3.96 -0.97
C VAL A 312 -5.88 3.34 -1.09
N TRP A 313 -5.56 2.77 -2.24
CA TRP A 313 -4.21 2.31 -2.56
C TRP A 313 -3.54 3.33 -3.49
N GLU A 314 -2.43 3.90 -3.04
CA GLU A 314 -1.58 4.82 -3.80
C GLU A 314 -0.19 4.19 -3.90
N ASP A 315 0.30 3.93 -5.11
CA ASP A 315 1.58 3.26 -5.39
C ASP A 315 1.81 1.94 -4.61
N GLY A 316 0.73 1.16 -4.39
CA GLY A 316 0.75 -0.09 -3.64
C GLY A 316 0.79 0.07 -2.11
N ILE A 317 0.60 1.29 -1.61
CA ILE A 317 0.61 1.66 -0.19
C ILE A 317 -0.81 2.07 0.24
N LEU A 318 -1.25 1.61 1.40
CA LEU A 318 -2.54 1.96 1.99
C LEU A 318 -2.52 3.41 2.50
N GLY A 319 -3.33 4.26 1.88
CA GLY A 319 -3.57 5.65 2.24
C GLY A 319 -5.03 5.91 2.61
N THR A 320 -5.28 7.10 3.16
CA THR A 320 -6.61 7.56 3.60
C THR A 320 -6.88 8.92 2.98
N PRO A 321 -8.03 9.10 2.28
CA PRO A 321 -8.45 10.41 1.78
C PRO A 321 -9.23 11.22 2.83
N VAL A 322 -9.36 10.70 4.06
CA VAL A 322 -10.03 11.40 5.16
C VAL A 322 -9.13 12.54 5.65
N VAL A 323 -9.58 13.78 5.42
CA VAL A 323 -8.83 15.02 5.75
C VAL A 323 -8.91 15.38 7.24
N VAL A 324 -9.91 14.87 7.95
CA VAL A 324 -10.11 15.06 9.40
C VAL A 324 -9.43 13.91 10.15
N ASP A 325 -8.89 14.17 11.35
CA ASP A 325 -8.50 13.07 12.26
C ASP A 325 -9.77 12.43 12.84
N ALA A 326 -10.30 11.44 12.12
CA ALA A 326 -11.48 10.67 12.52
C ALA A 326 -11.21 9.75 13.72
N ALA A 327 -9.97 9.67 14.25
CA ALA A 327 -9.76 9.07 15.56
C ALA A 327 -10.28 9.98 16.68
N ASP A 328 -10.30 11.29 16.48
CA ASP A 328 -10.81 12.27 17.45
C ASP A 328 -12.30 12.62 17.22
N ASP A 329 -12.85 12.32 16.03
CA ASP A 329 -14.29 12.34 15.71
C ASP A 329 -14.74 11.00 15.10
N LEU A 330 -14.81 9.94 15.92
CA LEU A 330 -15.32 8.62 15.48
C LEU A 330 -16.74 8.67 14.86
N PRO A 331 -17.68 9.53 15.32
CA PRO A 331 -18.95 9.80 14.62
C PRO A 331 -18.80 10.26 13.15
N TYR A 332 -17.65 10.78 12.73
CA TYR A 332 -17.36 11.10 11.32
C TYR A 332 -17.47 9.88 10.40
N LEU A 333 -17.11 8.69 10.88
CA LEU A 333 -17.20 7.45 10.08
C LEU A 333 -18.65 7.05 9.81
N VAL A 334 -19.57 7.35 10.74
CA VAL A 334 -21.03 7.16 10.54
C VAL A 334 -21.55 8.09 9.44
N LYS A 335 -21.02 9.32 9.36
CA LYS A 335 -21.35 10.29 8.32
C LYS A 335 -20.93 9.77 6.94
N LEU A 336 -19.69 9.30 6.79
CA LEU A 336 -19.20 8.66 5.56
C LEU A 336 -20.06 7.45 5.16
N ALA A 337 -20.40 6.58 6.12
CA ALA A 337 -21.21 5.40 5.86
C ALA A 337 -22.64 5.74 5.39
N GLU A 338 -23.33 6.72 6.01
CA GLU A 338 -24.66 7.14 5.55
C GLU A 338 -24.62 7.86 4.19
N GLN A 339 -23.59 8.66 3.90
CA GLN A 339 -23.42 9.23 2.56
C GLN A 339 -23.29 8.12 1.50
N HIS A 340 -22.45 7.13 1.75
CA HIS A 340 -22.26 5.99 0.85
C HIS A 340 -23.51 5.11 0.75
N ARG A 341 -24.27 4.93 1.84
CA ARG A 341 -25.57 4.23 1.81
C ARG A 341 -26.57 4.95 0.90
N ARG A 342 -26.68 6.28 0.98
CA ARG A 342 -27.55 7.07 0.10
C ARG A 342 -27.14 7.00 -1.37
N GLU A 343 -25.85 7.06 -1.68
CA GLU A 343 -25.32 6.87 -3.05
C GLU A 343 -25.67 5.48 -3.57
N ARG A 344 -25.48 4.44 -2.75
CA ARG A 344 -25.79 3.05 -3.08
C ARG A 344 -27.29 2.82 -3.28
N GLN A 345 -28.14 3.38 -2.43
CA GLN A 345 -29.60 3.27 -2.56
C GLN A 345 -30.08 3.86 -3.88
N ARG A 346 -29.65 5.09 -4.21
CA ARG A 346 -29.99 5.74 -5.50
C ARG A 346 -29.58 4.92 -6.74
N ARG A 347 -28.47 4.16 -6.65
CA ARG A 347 -28.07 3.23 -7.71
C ARG A 347 -29.04 2.05 -7.82
N ILE A 348 -29.43 1.44 -6.70
CA ILE A 348 -30.43 0.37 -6.66
C ILE A 348 -31.78 0.87 -7.21
N ASP A 349 -32.23 2.07 -6.81
CA ASP A 349 -33.48 2.67 -7.25
C ASP A 349 -33.47 3.00 -8.75
N ALA A 350 -32.29 3.29 -9.32
CA ALA A 350 -32.05 3.44 -10.75
C ALA A 350 -31.89 2.11 -11.52
N GLY A 351 -32.09 0.96 -10.86
CA GLY A 351 -32.02 -0.38 -11.45
C GLY A 351 -30.62 -1.01 -11.49
N ASP A 352 -29.61 -0.38 -10.88
CA ASP A 352 -28.26 -0.96 -10.76
C ASP A 352 -28.18 -1.96 -9.60
N GLU A 353 -28.64 -3.18 -9.89
CA GLU A 353 -28.60 -4.34 -8.98
C GLU A 353 -27.18 -4.70 -8.51
N THR A 354 -26.11 -4.24 -9.19
CA THR A 354 -24.72 -4.49 -8.75
C THR A 354 -24.37 -3.73 -7.47
N ALA A 355 -25.15 -2.70 -7.13
CA ALA A 355 -24.98 -1.92 -5.90
C ALA A 355 -25.49 -2.65 -4.63
N ARG A 356 -26.16 -3.81 -4.73
CA ARG A 356 -26.59 -4.57 -3.55
C ARG A 356 -25.42 -5.21 -2.81
N LEU A 357 -25.40 -5.06 -1.48
CA LEU A 357 -24.38 -5.62 -0.61
C LEU A 357 -24.58 -7.14 -0.40
N LYS A 358 -23.48 -7.90 -0.48
CA LYS A 358 -23.46 -9.37 -0.28
C LYS A 358 -22.58 -9.74 0.93
N VAL A 359 -22.89 -9.15 2.08
CA VAL A 359 -22.09 -9.29 3.30
C VAL A 359 -22.60 -10.45 4.17
N THR A 360 -21.69 -11.31 4.63
CA THR A 360 -22.01 -12.45 5.51
C THR A 360 -21.87 -12.06 7.00
N PRO A 361 -22.54 -12.78 7.93
CA PRO A 361 -22.39 -12.56 9.37
C PRO A 361 -20.93 -12.51 9.86
N GLN A 362 -20.05 -13.28 9.21
CA GLN A 362 -18.61 -13.36 9.51
C GLN A 362 -17.84 -12.06 9.25
N ALA A 363 -18.41 -11.06 8.58
CA ALA A 363 -17.79 -9.74 8.40
C ALA A 363 -17.69 -8.94 9.71
N LEU A 364 -18.62 -9.15 10.65
CA LEU A 364 -18.69 -8.45 11.94
C LEU A 364 -18.22 -9.28 13.14
N VAL A 365 -17.76 -10.51 12.92
CA VAL A 365 -17.24 -11.35 14.01
C VAL A 365 -15.94 -10.75 14.55
N THR A 366 -15.98 -10.27 15.79
CA THR A 366 -14.78 -9.94 16.56
C THR A 366 -14.12 -11.23 17.06
N PRO A 367 -12.77 -11.34 17.05
CA PRO A 367 -12.09 -12.46 17.67
C PRO A 367 -12.42 -12.50 19.16
N ALA A 368 -12.51 -13.71 19.72
CA ALA A 368 -12.58 -13.87 21.17
C ALA A 368 -11.32 -13.27 21.82
N PRO A 369 -11.41 -12.71 23.04
CA PRO A 369 -10.21 -12.32 23.79
C PRO A 369 -9.34 -13.56 24.02
N ALA A 370 -8.05 -13.42 23.73
CA ALA A 370 -7.02 -14.43 23.99
C ALA A 370 -6.52 -14.32 25.45
#